data_AF-A0A954LNJ7-F1
#
_entry.id   AF-A0A954LNJ7-F1
#
_cell.length_a   1.000
_cell.length_b   1.000
_cell.length_c   1.000
_cell.angle_alpha   90.00
_cell.angle_beta   90.00
_cell.angle_gamma   90.00
#
_symmetry.space_group_name_H-M   'P 1'
#
loop_
_entity.id
_entity.type
_entity.pdbx_description
1 polymer ?
#
loop_
_entity_poly.entity_id
_entity_poly.type
_entity_poly.pdbx_seq_one_letter_code
_entity_poly.pdbx_strand_id
1 'polypeptide(L)'
;YGIDVSTTYAGLPIKNPWGKASGQLSMTTHQVADDVQAGLGFVVLKTVIAQDETGTQAMKAWAIPEARMVVEPITGQSGETGWTVSWKGRGWWHSFEDYLKLIGESQEIASGTGTLIVPSCKYHLPTANEPTWKTSEYNFTTPQLFSAWENSRNGIPPMPLEKDFSPTLAGSDRSTEQAQILSWLKTVPRLIRNAKTSPPNAVRIGLKLFNALFEDEFQLEMLRTIHQHGPDQPDFYIYGNRLFDPNREFEGHKGIAYGGPDLSDRNLHVMAAFQKELAACPEQSPLDWSATGNITTGKMALEYALRGASSFQLHTFFQLPNDQYTMRQGSRTARGLHELYFHPETGFLIWMHDLAERLKLPKEPIRLTAII
;
A
#
# COMPACT_ATOMS: atom_id res chain seq x y z
N TYR A 1 17.27 -15.46 -17.12
CA TYR A 1 17.91 -14.23 -16.58
C TYR A 1 18.84 -14.48 -15.39
N GLY A 2 18.78 -15.62 -14.67
CA GLY A 2 19.66 -15.81 -13.50
C GLY A 2 19.36 -14.83 -12.36
N ILE A 3 18.12 -14.36 -12.28
CA ILE A 3 17.65 -13.41 -11.27
C ILE A 3 16.55 -14.09 -10.48
N ASP A 4 16.64 -13.97 -9.16
CA ASP A 4 15.60 -14.32 -8.21
C ASP A 4 14.98 -13.03 -7.68
N VAL A 5 13.74 -12.79 -8.09
CA VAL A 5 12.94 -11.62 -7.68
C VAL A 5 11.95 -11.95 -6.57
N SER A 6 12.01 -13.16 -6.00
CA SER A 6 11.20 -13.50 -4.84
C SER A 6 11.63 -12.68 -3.63
N THR A 7 10.65 -12.37 -2.79
CA THR A 7 10.79 -11.47 -1.64
C THR A 7 9.60 -11.67 -0.70
N THR A 8 9.34 -10.72 0.20
CA THR A 8 8.19 -10.74 1.11
C THR A 8 7.24 -9.58 0.91
N TYR A 9 6.01 -9.78 1.35
CA TYR A 9 5.05 -8.73 1.69
C TYR A 9 4.38 -9.10 3.01
N ALA A 10 4.39 -8.21 3.99
CA ALA A 10 3.92 -8.48 5.36
C ALA A 10 4.65 -9.64 6.06
N GLY A 11 5.90 -9.91 5.67
CA GLY A 11 6.68 -11.09 6.05
C GLY A 11 6.21 -12.41 5.43
N LEU A 12 5.25 -12.38 4.49
CA LEU A 12 4.80 -13.55 3.75
C LEU A 12 5.54 -13.64 2.40
N PRO A 13 5.98 -14.83 1.98
CA PRO A 13 6.72 -14.97 0.72
C PRO A 13 5.83 -14.65 -0.49
N ILE A 14 6.38 -13.89 -1.43
CA ILE A 14 5.79 -13.58 -2.73
C ILE A 14 6.76 -13.93 -3.86
N LYS A 15 6.23 -14.39 -4.99
CA LYS A 15 7.04 -14.85 -6.13
C LYS A 15 7.74 -13.71 -6.88
N ASN A 16 7.24 -12.49 -6.73
CA ASN A 16 7.79 -11.27 -7.31
C ASN A 16 7.34 -10.05 -6.48
N PRO A 17 8.04 -8.90 -6.58
CA PRO A 17 7.82 -7.78 -5.66
C PRO A 17 6.63 -6.89 -6.07
N TRP A 18 5.97 -7.16 -7.20
CA TRP A 18 4.98 -6.27 -7.76
C TRP A 18 3.60 -6.57 -7.21
N GLY A 19 2.98 -5.54 -6.64
CA GLY A 19 1.59 -5.58 -6.24
C GLY A 19 0.79 -4.41 -6.76
N LYS A 20 -0.52 -4.62 -6.75
CA LYS A 20 -1.48 -3.56 -7.03
C LYS A 20 -1.95 -2.93 -5.73
N ALA A 21 -1.82 -1.61 -5.63
CA ALA A 21 -2.25 -0.86 -4.46
C ALA A 21 -3.78 -0.81 -4.36
N SER A 22 -4.30 -0.66 -3.14
CA SER A 22 -5.73 -0.45 -2.90
C SER A 22 -6.27 0.73 -3.71
N GLY A 23 -7.43 0.55 -4.35
CA GLY A 23 -8.00 1.57 -5.23
C GLY A 23 -9.14 1.02 -6.09
N GLN A 24 -9.56 1.81 -7.08
CA GLN A 24 -10.68 1.45 -7.98
C GLN A 24 -10.37 0.26 -8.91
N LEU A 25 -9.15 -0.28 -8.83
CA LEU A 25 -8.65 -1.34 -9.71
C LEU A 25 -8.74 -2.74 -9.08
N SER A 26 -9.29 -2.87 -7.88
CA SER A 26 -9.42 -4.13 -7.13
C SER A 26 -10.76 -4.22 -6.40
N MET A 27 -11.84 -3.92 -7.13
CA MET A 27 -13.21 -3.85 -6.64
C MET A 27 -14.10 -5.01 -7.12
N THR A 28 -13.63 -5.79 -8.09
CA THR A 28 -14.39 -6.88 -8.69
C THR A 28 -13.50 -8.10 -8.87
N THR A 29 -14.12 -9.28 -8.86
CA THR A 29 -13.41 -10.55 -9.12
C THR A 29 -12.76 -10.59 -10.49
N HIS A 30 -13.37 -9.99 -11.51
CA HIS A 30 -12.77 -9.91 -12.84
C HIS A 30 -11.45 -9.12 -12.84
N GLN A 31 -11.41 -7.96 -12.17
CA GLN A 31 -10.15 -7.20 -12.02
C GLN A 31 -9.08 -8.00 -11.28
N VAL A 32 -9.46 -8.71 -10.22
CA VAL A 32 -8.53 -9.57 -9.47
C VAL A 32 -8.05 -10.75 -10.31
N ALA A 33 -8.92 -11.37 -11.10
CA ALA A 33 -8.57 -12.46 -12.00
C ALA A 33 -7.56 -12.00 -13.07
N ASP A 34 -7.77 -10.84 -13.69
CA ASP A 34 -6.84 -10.26 -14.65
C ASP A 34 -5.45 -10.00 -14.03
N ASP A 35 -5.41 -9.62 -12.76
CA ASP A 35 -4.21 -9.31 -12.00
C ASP A 35 -3.42 -10.55 -11.56
N VAL A 36 -4.15 -11.56 -11.09
CA VAL A 36 -3.61 -12.88 -10.78
C VAL A 36 -3.08 -13.54 -12.05
N GLN A 37 -3.84 -13.49 -13.15
CA GLN A 37 -3.42 -14.03 -14.45
C GLN A 37 -2.19 -13.30 -15.01
N ALA A 38 -2.09 -11.98 -14.81
CA ALA A 38 -0.91 -11.21 -15.19
C ALA A 38 0.33 -11.57 -14.35
N GLY A 39 0.15 -12.26 -13.21
CA GLY A 39 1.23 -12.76 -12.38
C GLY A 39 1.71 -11.79 -11.31
N LEU A 40 0.85 -10.89 -10.81
CA LEU A 40 1.20 -10.03 -9.67
C LEU A 40 1.57 -10.88 -8.43
N GLY A 41 2.56 -10.41 -7.66
CA GLY A 41 2.93 -11.04 -6.39
C GLY A 41 1.85 -10.87 -5.33
N PHE A 42 1.13 -9.74 -5.35
CA PHE A 42 0.00 -9.49 -4.45
C PHE A 42 -0.99 -8.46 -5.00
N VAL A 43 -2.22 -8.52 -4.52
CA VAL A 43 -3.30 -7.57 -4.84
C VAL A 43 -3.92 -7.07 -3.55
N VAL A 44 -3.83 -5.76 -3.33
CA VAL A 44 -4.52 -5.10 -2.22
C VAL A 44 -5.92 -4.71 -2.69
N LEU A 45 -6.94 -5.22 -2.02
CA LEU A 45 -8.34 -4.92 -2.33
C LEU A 45 -8.67 -3.46 -1.99
N LYS A 46 -9.72 -2.94 -2.63
CA LYS A 46 -10.26 -1.61 -2.31
C LYS A 46 -10.52 -1.49 -0.81
N THR A 47 -10.09 -0.38 -0.22
CA THR A 47 -10.25 -0.14 1.21
C THR A 47 -11.72 -0.07 1.64
N VAL A 48 -12.16 -1.01 2.48
CA VAL A 48 -13.48 -0.98 3.11
C VAL A 48 -13.52 -0.03 4.30
N ILE A 49 -14.69 0.54 4.60
CA ILE A 49 -14.90 1.32 5.82
C ILE A 49 -15.41 0.39 6.91
N ALA A 50 -14.71 0.34 8.04
CA ALA A 50 -15.10 -0.50 9.17
C ALA A 50 -16.50 -0.12 9.67
N GLN A 51 -17.25 -1.14 10.08
CA GLN A 51 -18.56 -1.00 10.69
C GLN A 51 -18.65 -1.78 12.00
N ASP A 52 -19.59 -1.40 12.85
CA ASP A 52 -19.98 -2.18 14.02
C ASP A 52 -21.03 -3.24 13.68
N GLU A 53 -21.46 -4.00 14.69
CA GLU A 53 -22.47 -5.05 14.58
C GLU A 53 -23.85 -4.58 14.08
N THR A 54 -24.12 -3.27 14.12
CA THR A 54 -25.37 -2.68 13.62
C THR A 54 -25.26 -2.22 12.16
N GLY A 55 -24.06 -2.30 11.57
CA GLY A 55 -23.75 -1.75 10.24
C GLY A 55 -23.42 -0.26 10.26
N THR A 56 -23.20 0.33 11.43
CA THR A 56 -22.85 1.76 11.53
C THR A 56 -21.37 1.96 11.23
N GLN A 57 -21.08 2.95 10.37
CA GLN A 57 -19.72 3.35 9.97
C GLN A 57 -19.43 4.78 10.42
N ALA A 58 -18.52 4.98 11.37
CA ALA A 58 -18.15 6.32 11.82
C ALA A 58 -17.38 7.12 10.76
N MET A 59 -16.66 6.42 9.88
CA MET A 59 -15.93 7.03 8.77
C MET A 59 -16.71 6.96 7.45
N LYS A 60 -18.05 6.86 7.48
CA LYS A 60 -18.93 6.75 6.29
C LYS A 60 -18.70 7.82 5.22
N ALA A 61 -18.22 9.01 5.60
CA ALA A 61 -17.84 10.07 4.64
C ALA A 61 -16.68 9.69 3.70
N TRP A 62 -16.01 8.56 3.95
CA TRP A 62 -15.01 7.93 3.09
C TRP A 62 -15.57 6.78 2.23
N ALA A 63 -16.86 6.46 2.29
CA ALA A 63 -17.53 5.52 1.40
C ALA A 63 -18.32 6.31 0.32
N ILE A 64 -17.59 6.90 -0.64
CA ILE A 64 -18.19 7.76 -1.67
C ILE A 64 -18.23 7.01 -3.01
N PRO A 65 -19.43 6.80 -3.57
CA PRO A 65 -19.60 6.14 -4.86
C PRO A 65 -19.23 7.11 -5.98
N GLU A 66 -18.01 7.03 -6.49
CA GLU A 66 -17.61 7.81 -7.67
C GLU A 66 -16.52 7.07 -8.44
N ALA A 67 -16.81 6.80 -9.72
CA ALA A 67 -16.04 5.90 -10.56
C ALA A 67 -15.11 6.63 -11.55
N ARG A 68 -15.26 7.95 -11.75
CA ARG A 68 -14.46 8.64 -12.77
C ARG A 68 -13.07 8.96 -12.24
N MET A 69 -12.11 8.21 -12.75
CA MET A 69 -10.69 8.51 -12.63
C MET A 69 -10.20 9.18 -13.91
N VAL A 70 -9.44 10.25 -13.76
CA VAL A 70 -8.76 10.93 -14.87
C VAL A 70 -7.27 10.77 -14.67
N VAL A 71 -6.64 10.07 -15.60
CA VAL A 71 -5.19 9.94 -15.66
C VAL A 71 -4.66 11.13 -16.46
N GLU A 72 -3.76 11.89 -15.85
CA GLU A 72 -3.24 13.13 -16.44
C GLU A 72 -1.74 13.29 -16.17
N PRO A 73 -0.99 13.91 -17.09
CA PRO A 73 0.39 14.26 -16.84
C PRO A 73 0.50 15.26 -15.68
N ILE A 74 1.59 15.19 -14.94
CA ILE A 74 1.93 16.14 -13.89
C ILE A 74 3.43 16.43 -13.96
N THR A 75 3.83 17.67 -13.68
CA THR A 75 5.23 18.06 -13.60
C THR A 75 5.58 18.32 -12.14
N GLY A 76 6.61 17.66 -11.65
CA GLY A 76 7.13 17.89 -10.31
C GLY A 76 7.92 19.20 -10.21
N GLN A 77 8.28 19.59 -8.99
CA GLN A 77 9.06 20.79 -8.71
C GLN A 77 10.47 20.73 -9.33
N SER A 78 11.00 19.52 -9.51
CA SER A 78 12.27 19.27 -10.21
C SER A 78 12.20 19.48 -11.72
N GLY A 79 11.00 19.68 -12.28
CA GLY A 79 10.75 19.73 -13.72
C GLY A 79 10.54 18.35 -14.36
N GLU A 80 10.69 17.25 -13.61
CA GLU A 80 10.39 15.91 -14.10
C GLU A 80 8.90 15.77 -14.42
N THR A 81 8.59 15.19 -15.58
CA THR A 81 7.22 14.85 -15.96
C THR A 81 6.87 13.43 -15.52
N GLY A 82 5.72 13.27 -14.91
CA GLY A 82 5.15 11.96 -14.60
C GLY A 82 3.64 11.96 -14.76
N TRP A 83 2.98 11.07 -14.02
CA TRP A 83 1.54 10.86 -14.12
C TRP A 83 0.87 10.92 -12.76
N THR A 84 -0.35 11.42 -12.76
CA THR A 84 -1.25 11.32 -11.63
C THR A 84 -2.62 10.86 -12.07
N VAL A 85 -3.44 10.40 -11.13
CA VAL A 85 -4.82 10.01 -11.39
C VAL A 85 -5.73 10.76 -10.45
N SER A 86 -6.50 11.71 -10.95
CA SER A 86 -7.44 12.50 -10.14
C SER A 86 -8.81 11.83 -10.09
N TRP A 87 -9.39 11.73 -8.90
CA TRP A 87 -10.76 11.25 -8.69
C TRP A 87 -11.29 11.69 -7.34
N LYS A 88 -12.61 11.69 -7.18
CA LYS A 88 -13.29 12.10 -5.94
C LYS A 88 -13.71 10.92 -5.05
N GLY A 89 -14.07 9.79 -5.66
CA GLY A 89 -14.51 8.58 -4.97
C GLY A 89 -13.56 8.10 -3.88
N ARG A 90 -14.12 7.63 -2.77
CA ARG A 90 -13.37 7.18 -1.59
C ARG A 90 -13.90 5.83 -1.16
N GLY A 91 -13.00 4.97 -0.67
CA GLY A 91 -13.34 3.72 -0.01
C GLY A 91 -14.26 2.78 -0.81
N TRP A 92 -14.62 1.66 -0.19
CA TRP A 92 -15.68 0.78 -0.65
C TRP A 92 -17.03 1.38 -0.29
N TRP A 93 -17.96 1.44 -1.25
CA TRP A 93 -19.30 2.01 -1.05
C TRP A 93 -20.43 0.98 -1.18
N HIS A 94 -20.14 -0.25 -1.59
CA HIS A 94 -21.13 -1.33 -1.57
C HIS A 94 -21.28 -1.88 -0.13
N SER A 95 -22.13 -2.89 0.04
CA SER A 95 -22.37 -3.49 1.36
C SER A 95 -21.09 -4.13 1.92
N PHE A 96 -21.03 -4.31 3.24
CA PHE A 96 -19.92 -5.01 3.87
C PHE A 96 -19.90 -6.48 3.48
N GLU A 97 -21.08 -7.08 3.33
CA GLU A 97 -21.28 -8.46 2.87
C GLU A 97 -20.71 -8.66 1.46
N ASP A 98 -20.94 -7.71 0.54
CA ASP A 98 -20.33 -7.75 -0.80
C ASP A 98 -18.80 -7.71 -0.74
N TYR A 99 -18.24 -6.96 0.21
CA TYR A 99 -16.78 -6.92 0.40
C TYR A 99 -16.23 -8.23 0.95
N LEU A 100 -16.90 -8.84 1.94
CA LEU A 100 -16.53 -10.16 2.47
C LEU A 100 -16.59 -11.23 1.38
N LYS A 101 -17.63 -11.18 0.53
CA LYS A 101 -17.73 -12.04 -0.65
C LYS A 101 -16.56 -11.83 -1.61
N LEU A 102 -16.22 -10.57 -1.93
CA LEU A 102 -15.07 -10.26 -2.78
C LEU A 102 -13.77 -10.83 -2.21
N ILE A 103 -13.56 -10.80 -0.89
CA ILE A 103 -12.37 -11.39 -0.26
C ILE A 103 -12.29 -12.89 -0.54
N GLY A 104 -13.37 -13.63 -0.26
CA GLY A 104 -13.42 -15.08 -0.45
C GLY A 104 -13.22 -15.47 -1.91
N GLU A 105 -13.96 -14.84 -2.83
CA GLU A 105 -13.84 -15.13 -4.27
C GLU A 105 -12.45 -14.76 -4.82
N SER A 106 -11.85 -13.67 -4.34
CA SER A 106 -10.49 -13.27 -4.74
C SER A 106 -9.44 -14.29 -4.30
N GLN A 107 -9.59 -14.85 -3.10
CA GLN A 107 -8.69 -15.90 -2.60
C GLN A 107 -8.84 -17.20 -3.40
N GLU A 108 -10.06 -17.59 -3.74
CA GLU A 108 -10.30 -18.74 -4.62
C GLU A 108 -9.61 -18.57 -5.97
N ILE A 109 -9.73 -17.38 -6.59
CA ILE A 109 -9.05 -17.01 -7.83
C ILE A 109 -7.52 -17.10 -7.68
N ALA A 110 -6.98 -16.64 -6.56
CA ALA A 110 -5.54 -16.63 -6.32
C ALA A 110 -4.97 -18.00 -5.88
N SER A 111 -5.83 -18.98 -5.56
CA SER A 111 -5.42 -20.28 -5.05
C SER A 111 -4.46 -21.01 -6.01
N GLY A 112 -3.33 -21.49 -5.49
CA GLY A 112 -2.29 -22.18 -6.27
C GLY A 112 -1.42 -21.28 -7.17
N THR A 113 -1.79 -20.00 -7.37
CA THR A 113 -1.06 -19.09 -8.25
C THR A 113 0.19 -18.48 -7.59
N GLY A 114 0.15 -18.34 -6.26
CA GLY A 114 1.18 -17.65 -5.49
C GLY A 114 0.99 -16.14 -5.39
N THR A 115 -0.10 -15.59 -5.94
CA THR A 115 -0.53 -14.22 -5.69
C THR A 115 -1.19 -14.11 -4.32
N LEU A 116 -0.79 -13.13 -3.52
CA LEU A 116 -1.38 -12.87 -2.21
C LEU A 116 -2.53 -11.86 -2.29
N ILE A 117 -3.70 -12.19 -1.75
CA ILE A 117 -4.82 -11.24 -1.63
C ILE A 117 -4.80 -10.59 -0.26
N VAL A 118 -4.85 -9.26 -0.24
CA VAL A 118 -4.70 -8.43 0.96
C VAL A 118 -5.92 -7.54 1.14
N PRO A 119 -6.77 -7.80 2.15
CA PRO A 119 -7.82 -6.86 2.52
C PRO A 119 -7.24 -5.52 3.00
N SER A 120 -7.86 -4.42 2.58
CA SER A 120 -7.58 -3.08 3.12
C SER A 120 -8.79 -2.55 3.85
N CYS A 121 -8.59 -1.90 5.00
CA CYS A 121 -9.66 -1.39 5.85
C CYS A 121 -9.32 -0.02 6.44
N LYS A 122 -10.33 0.87 6.52
CA LYS A 122 -10.27 2.14 7.20
C LYS A 122 -11.18 2.08 8.43
N TYR A 123 -10.54 2.02 9.60
CA TYR A 123 -11.20 2.06 10.90
C TYR A 123 -11.49 3.49 11.37
N HIS A 124 -12.37 3.63 12.36
CA HIS A 124 -12.58 4.87 13.10
C HIS A 124 -11.25 5.52 13.56
N LEU A 125 -11.16 6.84 13.44
CA LEU A 125 -10.06 7.63 14.00
C LEU A 125 -10.66 8.80 14.78
N PRO A 126 -10.49 8.87 16.12
CA PRO A 126 -11.07 9.94 16.92
C PRO A 126 -10.53 11.31 16.52
N THR A 127 -11.28 12.35 16.86
CA THR A 127 -10.87 13.76 16.70
C THR A 127 -10.75 14.42 18.07
N ALA A 128 -10.19 15.63 18.14
CA ALA A 128 -10.20 16.42 19.38
C ALA A 128 -11.63 16.61 19.95
N ASN A 129 -12.64 16.71 19.09
CA ASN A 129 -14.05 16.89 19.47
C ASN A 129 -14.80 15.56 19.71
N GLU A 130 -14.23 14.43 19.29
CA GLU A 130 -14.77 13.08 19.46
C GLU A 130 -13.61 12.17 19.90
N PRO A 131 -13.15 12.27 21.16
CA PRO A 131 -11.93 11.61 21.61
C PRO A 131 -12.12 10.11 21.87
N THR A 132 -13.38 9.65 21.98
CA THR A 132 -13.70 8.26 22.31
C THR A 132 -13.51 7.34 21.10
N TRP A 133 -12.76 6.26 21.31
CA TRP A 133 -12.59 5.20 20.31
C TRP A 133 -13.86 4.37 20.16
N LYS A 134 -14.37 4.24 18.93
CA LYS A 134 -15.43 3.29 18.58
C LYS A 134 -14.87 1.88 18.42
N THR A 135 -14.56 1.25 19.54
CA THR A 135 -13.93 -0.09 19.58
C THR A 135 -14.82 -1.20 19.03
N SER A 136 -16.14 -1.01 18.99
CA SER A 136 -17.10 -1.94 18.35
C SER A 136 -16.76 -2.18 16.88
N GLU A 137 -16.41 -1.13 16.12
CA GLU A 137 -16.01 -1.29 14.70
C GLU A 137 -14.79 -2.20 14.53
N TYR A 138 -13.81 -2.09 15.42
CA TYR A 138 -12.61 -2.93 15.40
C TYR A 138 -12.93 -4.38 15.73
N ASN A 139 -13.71 -4.58 16.79
CA ASN A 139 -14.09 -5.89 17.31
C ASN A 139 -15.03 -6.65 16.38
N PHE A 140 -15.86 -5.94 15.61
CA PHE A 140 -16.75 -6.54 14.63
C PHE A 140 -16.06 -6.74 13.28
N THR A 141 -15.46 -5.70 12.70
CA THR A 141 -14.94 -5.77 11.32
C THR A 141 -13.76 -6.73 11.20
N THR A 142 -12.79 -6.70 12.12
CA THR A 142 -11.54 -7.46 11.97
C THR A 142 -11.77 -8.98 11.93
N PRO A 143 -12.57 -9.59 12.84
CA PRO A 143 -12.84 -11.02 12.77
C PRO A 143 -13.66 -11.42 11.54
N GLN A 144 -14.55 -10.56 11.04
CA GLN A 144 -15.32 -10.83 9.82
C GLN A 144 -14.42 -10.85 8.58
N LEU A 145 -13.51 -9.88 8.45
CA LEU A 145 -12.50 -9.87 7.40
C LEU A 145 -11.62 -11.13 7.45
N PHE A 146 -11.17 -11.51 8.65
CA PHE A 146 -10.37 -12.71 8.83
C PHE A 146 -11.13 -13.97 8.44
N SER A 147 -12.37 -14.14 8.89
CA SER A 147 -13.18 -15.32 8.55
C SER A 147 -13.40 -15.45 7.04
N ALA A 148 -13.71 -14.35 6.35
CA ALA A 148 -13.86 -14.36 4.90
C ALA A 148 -12.56 -14.74 4.17
N TRP A 149 -11.40 -14.33 4.69
CA TRP A 149 -10.09 -14.62 4.11
C TRP A 149 -9.61 -16.05 4.39
N GLU A 150 -9.87 -16.57 5.60
CA GLU A 150 -9.46 -17.91 6.03
C GLU A 150 -10.23 -19.02 5.30
N ASN A 151 -11.56 -18.88 5.17
CA ASN A 151 -12.45 -19.91 4.61
C ASN A 151 -12.06 -20.40 3.21
N SER A 152 -11.25 -19.63 2.49
CA SER A 152 -10.82 -19.88 1.11
C SER A 152 -9.41 -20.49 0.97
N ARG A 153 -8.65 -20.72 2.07
CA ARG A 153 -7.26 -21.22 2.01
C ARG A 153 -7.02 -22.54 2.76
N ASN A 154 -6.32 -23.46 2.09
CA ASN A 154 -5.77 -24.67 2.73
C ASN A 154 -4.38 -24.38 3.32
N GLY A 155 -4.26 -24.39 4.65
CA GLY A 155 -3.04 -24.00 5.38
C GLY A 155 -2.98 -22.49 5.58
N ILE A 156 -2.88 -22.04 6.83
CA ILE A 156 -3.22 -20.65 7.19
C ILE A 156 -1.96 -19.89 7.61
N PRO A 157 -1.24 -19.24 6.68
CA PRO A 157 -0.44 -18.09 7.09
C PRO A 157 -1.40 -17.01 7.61
N PRO A 158 -0.96 -16.15 8.54
CA PRO A 158 -1.82 -15.10 9.07
C PRO A 158 -2.28 -14.15 7.95
N MET A 159 -3.51 -13.65 8.04
CA MET A 159 -4.08 -12.71 7.08
C MET A 159 -3.29 -11.39 7.12
N PRO A 160 -2.66 -10.95 6.02
CA PRO A 160 -2.16 -9.58 5.93
C PRO A 160 -3.35 -8.63 5.85
N LEU A 161 -3.34 -7.59 6.67
CA LEU A 161 -4.39 -6.56 6.70
C LEU A 161 -3.75 -5.18 6.57
N GLU A 162 -4.11 -4.43 5.54
CA GLU A 162 -3.73 -3.02 5.45
C GLU A 162 -4.74 -2.14 6.17
N LYS A 163 -4.33 -1.52 7.27
CA LYS A 163 -5.03 -0.36 7.80
C LYS A 163 -4.65 0.86 6.97
N ASP A 164 -5.63 1.43 6.26
CA ASP A 164 -5.42 2.59 5.39
C ASP A 164 -5.52 3.91 6.16
N PHE A 165 -4.42 4.66 6.26
CA PHE A 165 -4.51 6.10 6.43
C PHE A 165 -4.67 6.75 5.05
N SER A 166 -5.92 6.91 4.63
CA SER A 166 -6.27 7.55 3.35
C SER A 166 -5.55 8.89 3.16
N PRO A 167 -5.11 9.26 1.94
CA PRO A 167 -4.43 10.52 1.69
C PRO A 167 -5.34 11.73 1.93
N THR A 168 -6.66 11.55 1.80
CA THR A 168 -7.64 12.60 2.11
C THR A 168 -7.80 12.86 3.61
N LEU A 169 -7.19 12.04 4.49
CA LEU A 169 -7.02 12.43 5.89
C LEU A 169 -6.12 13.64 6.01
N ALA A 170 -5.04 13.72 5.21
CA ALA A 170 -4.04 14.80 5.28
C ALA A 170 -4.68 16.18 5.14
N GLY A 171 -5.72 16.29 4.32
CA GLY A 171 -6.49 17.51 4.10
C GLY A 171 -7.74 17.66 4.96
N SER A 172 -7.93 16.80 5.97
CA SER A 172 -9.09 16.85 6.85
C SER A 172 -8.75 17.49 8.18
N ASP A 173 -9.74 18.10 8.82
CA ASP A 173 -9.62 18.67 10.17
C ASP A 173 -9.17 17.65 11.23
N ARG A 174 -9.23 16.34 10.92
CA ARG A 174 -8.80 15.29 11.84
C ARG A 174 -7.28 15.24 12.01
N SER A 175 -6.49 15.63 10.99
CA SER A 175 -5.04 15.46 10.98
C SER A 175 -4.27 16.79 11.10
N THR A 176 -4.90 17.82 11.65
CA THR A 176 -4.29 19.15 11.87
C THR A 176 -3.37 19.18 13.08
N GLU A 177 -3.40 18.15 13.93
CA GLU A 177 -2.57 18.03 15.13
C GLU A 177 -1.65 16.82 15.05
N GLN A 178 -0.34 17.06 15.16
CA GLN A 178 0.70 16.02 15.14
C GLN A 178 0.47 14.95 16.22
N ALA A 179 0.22 15.37 17.46
CA ALA A 179 0.01 14.46 18.59
C ALA A 179 -1.18 13.49 18.37
N GLN A 180 -2.24 13.95 17.70
CA GLN A 180 -3.40 13.13 17.37
C GLN A 180 -3.04 12.02 16.37
N ILE A 181 -2.25 12.34 15.34
CA ILE A 181 -1.76 11.37 14.35
C ILE A 181 -0.89 10.33 15.03
N LEU A 182 0.09 10.74 15.84
CA LEU A 182 0.97 9.82 16.56
C LEU A 182 0.19 8.91 17.52
N SER A 183 -0.84 9.44 18.19
CA SER A 183 -1.74 8.65 19.03
C SER A 183 -2.49 7.58 18.23
N TRP A 184 -2.93 7.89 17.00
CA TRP A 184 -3.53 6.89 16.13
C TRP A 184 -2.54 5.79 15.74
N LEU A 185 -1.31 6.14 15.37
CA LEU A 185 -0.29 5.18 14.97
C LEU A 185 0.03 4.17 16.07
N LYS A 186 -0.03 4.60 17.34
CA LYS A 186 0.14 3.73 18.51
C LYS A 186 -1.11 2.91 18.84
N THR A 187 -2.28 3.54 18.77
CA THR A 187 -3.51 2.93 19.31
C THR A 187 -4.18 1.97 18.32
N VAL A 188 -4.14 2.27 17.03
CA VAL A 188 -4.86 1.49 16.02
C VAL A 188 -4.37 0.04 15.93
N PRO A 189 -3.05 -0.28 15.86
CA PRO A 189 -2.61 -1.67 15.83
C PRO A 189 -3.07 -2.45 17.05
N ARG A 190 -2.98 -1.86 18.25
CA ARG A 190 -3.49 -2.45 19.49
C ARG A 190 -4.97 -2.82 19.40
N LEU A 191 -5.81 -1.90 18.92
CA LEU A 191 -7.25 -2.14 18.80
C LEU A 191 -7.58 -3.25 17.80
N ILE A 192 -6.86 -3.32 16.67
CA ILE A 192 -7.00 -4.40 15.70
C ILE A 192 -6.54 -5.73 16.31
N ARG A 193 -5.40 -5.75 17.01
CA ARG A 193 -4.85 -6.95 17.65
C ARG A 193 -5.76 -7.50 18.76
N ASN A 194 -6.44 -6.61 19.48
CA ASN A 194 -7.41 -6.97 20.52
C ASN A 194 -8.76 -7.46 19.97
N ALA A 195 -9.02 -7.29 18.66
CA ALA A 195 -10.19 -7.88 18.04
C ALA A 195 -10.07 -9.42 18.10
N LYS A 196 -11.11 -10.08 18.59
CA LYS A 196 -11.09 -11.52 18.90
C LYS A 196 -11.08 -12.37 17.62
N THR A 197 -9.91 -12.60 17.04
CA THR A 197 -9.70 -13.61 15.99
C THR A 197 -9.33 -14.96 16.60
N SER A 198 -9.64 -16.04 15.89
CA SER A 198 -9.22 -17.39 16.25
C SER A 198 -8.56 -18.05 15.04
N PRO A 199 -7.28 -18.45 15.11
CA PRO A 199 -6.41 -18.40 16.29
C PRO A 199 -6.02 -16.96 16.70
N PRO A 200 -5.51 -16.76 17.94
CA PRO A 200 -4.88 -15.50 18.33
C PRO A 200 -3.72 -15.16 17.38
N ASN A 201 -3.52 -13.87 17.09
CA ASN A 201 -2.51 -13.38 16.14
C ASN A 201 -2.66 -13.91 14.70
N ALA A 202 -3.88 -14.28 14.29
CA ALA A 202 -4.15 -14.70 12.92
C ALA A 202 -4.11 -13.56 11.88
N VAL A 203 -3.83 -12.32 12.30
CA VAL A 203 -3.76 -11.14 11.45
C VAL A 203 -2.39 -10.48 11.60
N ARG A 204 -1.75 -10.19 10.45
CA ARG A 204 -0.55 -9.34 10.35
C ARG A 204 -1.01 -7.94 10.01
N ILE A 205 -0.71 -6.98 10.88
CA ILE A 205 -1.24 -5.63 10.84
C ILE A 205 -0.25 -4.71 10.11
N GLY A 206 -0.66 -4.22 8.95
CA GLY A 206 0.08 -3.23 8.16
C GLY A 206 -0.48 -1.84 8.33
N LEU A 207 0.36 -0.83 8.51
CA LEU A 207 -0.07 0.57 8.46
C LEU A 207 0.31 1.18 7.12
N LYS A 208 -0.69 1.58 6.32
CA LYS A 208 -0.46 2.39 5.13
C LYS A 208 -0.42 3.86 5.53
N LEU A 209 0.79 4.36 5.72
CA LEU A 209 1.07 5.72 6.17
C LEU A 209 0.76 6.71 5.05
N PHE A 210 0.15 7.83 5.41
CA PHE A 210 -0.12 8.94 4.51
C PHE A 210 1.01 9.96 4.56
N ASN A 211 1.19 10.67 3.46
CA ASN A 211 1.97 11.90 3.48
C ASN A 211 1.16 13.00 4.16
N ALA A 212 1.52 13.32 5.40
CA ALA A 212 0.94 14.45 6.15
C ALA A 212 1.39 15.79 5.55
N LEU A 213 0.61 16.85 5.79
CA LEU A 213 0.93 18.21 5.33
C LEU A 213 2.04 18.90 6.15
N PHE A 214 2.50 18.28 7.23
CA PHE A 214 3.67 18.73 7.98
C PHE A 214 4.97 18.43 7.24
N GLU A 215 6.06 19.05 7.69
CA GLU A 215 7.43 18.85 7.17
C GLU A 215 7.93 17.41 7.30
N ASP A 216 9.01 17.10 6.59
CA ASP A 216 9.62 15.76 6.55
C ASP A 216 10.07 15.25 7.93
N GLU A 217 10.46 16.13 8.85
CA GLU A 217 10.78 15.73 10.24
C GLU A 217 9.59 15.05 10.93
N PHE A 218 8.37 15.49 10.64
CA PHE A 218 7.19 14.85 11.19
C PHE A 218 6.92 13.49 10.54
N GLN A 219 7.28 13.30 9.26
CA GLN A 219 7.24 11.97 8.64
C GLN A 219 8.21 11.00 9.32
N LEU A 220 9.42 11.48 9.67
CA LEU A 220 10.37 10.71 10.47
C LEU A 220 9.79 10.38 11.85
N GLU A 221 9.13 11.32 12.51
CA GLU A 221 8.47 11.05 13.80
C GLU A 221 7.36 9.99 13.70
N MET A 222 6.57 10.00 12.62
CA MET A 222 5.59 8.95 12.33
C MET A 222 6.27 7.58 12.17
N LEU A 223 7.39 7.52 11.44
CA LEU A 223 8.19 6.29 11.27
C LEU A 223 8.78 5.81 12.59
N ARG A 224 9.41 6.69 13.37
CA ARG A 224 9.93 6.38 14.72
C ARG A 224 8.82 5.84 15.60
N THR A 225 7.63 6.43 15.56
CA THR A 225 6.48 6.01 16.36
C THR A 225 6.06 4.58 16.07
N ILE A 226 5.98 4.17 14.80
CA ILE A 226 5.60 2.78 14.46
C ILE A 226 6.73 1.78 14.68
N HIS A 227 7.98 2.25 14.81
CA HIS A 227 9.15 1.41 15.12
C HIS A 227 9.43 1.30 16.62
N GLN A 228 8.63 1.93 17.49
CA GLN A 228 8.74 1.73 18.95
C GLN A 228 8.41 0.27 19.29
N HIS A 229 9.38 -0.43 19.88
CA HIS A 229 9.19 -1.82 20.30
C HIS A 229 8.11 -1.95 21.37
N GLY A 230 7.19 -2.89 21.17
CA GLY A 230 6.13 -3.18 22.11
C GLY A 230 5.10 -4.14 21.53
N PRO A 231 4.17 -4.64 22.35
CA PRO A 231 3.10 -5.56 21.90
C PRO A 231 2.14 -4.92 20.88
N ASP A 232 2.10 -3.58 20.86
CA ASP A 232 1.23 -2.78 20.01
C ASP A 232 1.91 -2.33 18.70
N GLN A 233 3.13 -2.81 18.43
CA GLN A 233 3.83 -2.51 17.19
C GLN A 233 3.08 -3.13 16.00
N PRO A 234 2.94 -2.41 14.85
CA PRO A 234 2.46 -3.03 13.62
C PRO A 234 3.48 -4.05 13.11
N ASP A 235 3.01 -5.03 12.34
CA ASP A 235 3.86 -6.12 11.82
C ASP A 235 4.63 -5.71 10.56
N PHE A 236 4.11 -4.73 9.82
CA PHE A 236 4.72 -4.15 8.62
C PHE A 236 4.11 -2.76 8.32
N TYR A 237 4.63 -2.07 7.31
CA TYR A 237 4.03 -0.80 6.87
C TYR A 237 4.14 -0.57 5.37
N ILE A 238 3.34 0.38 4.88
CA ILE A 238 3.38 0.86 3.51
C ILE A 238 3.65 2.34 3.61
N TYR A 239 4.76 2.80 3.04
CA TYR A 239 5.20 4.16 3.25
C TYR A 239 4.77 5.10 2.12
N GLY A 240 4.16 6.22 2.51
CA GLY A 240 3.94 7.37 1.65
C GLY A 240 2.81 7.19 0.64
N ASN A 241 1.57 7.13 1.14
CA ASN A 241 0.37 7.31 0.31
C ASN A 241 0.42 8.66 -0.42
N ARG A 242 -0.51 8.90 -1.35
CA ARG A 242 -0.55 10.10 -2.20
C ARG A 242 -0.32 11.41 -1.42
N LEU A 243 0.39 12.36 -2.05
CA LEU A 243 0.47 13.74 -1.55
C LEU A 243 -0.92 14.38 -1.58
N PHE A 244 -1.11 15.46 -0.85
CA PHE A 244 -2.36 16.20 -0.82
C PHE A 244 -2.09 17.68 -1.09
N ASP A 245 -2.83 18.27 -2.03
CA ASP A 245 -2.79 19.71 -2.31
C ASP A 245 -4.15 20.32 -1.95
N PRO A 246 -4.24 21.17 -0.90
CA PRO A 246 -5.48 21.83 -0.50
C PRO A 246 -6.02 22.82 -1.55
N ASN A 247 -5.17 23.32 -2.43
CA ASN A 247 -5.51 24.32 -3.44
C ASN A 247 -5.85 23.70 -4.80
N ARG A 248 -5.39 22.46 -5.07
CA ARG A 248 -5.73 21.75 -6.30
C ARG A 248 -7.24 21.52 -6.38
N GLU A 249 -7.81 21.79 -7.55
CA GLU A 249 -9.23 21.58 -7.83
C GLU A 249 -9.42 20.53 -8.91
N PHE A 250 -10.39 19.64 -8.70
CA PHE A 250 -10.81 18.67 -9.70
C PHE A 250 -12.34 18.56 -9.72
N GLU A 251 -12.94 18.89 -10.87
CA GLU A 251 -14.40 18.90 -11.07
C GLU A 251 -15.16 19.60 -9.90
N GLY A 252 -14.76 20.83 -9.58
CA GLY A 252 -15.40 21.66 -8.55
C GLY A 252 -15.04 21.33 -7.11
N HIS A 253 -14.16 20.35 -6.87
CA HIS A 253 -13.73 19.95 -5.53
C HIS A 253 -12.28 20.40 -5.29
N LYS A 254 -12.08 21.24 -4.27
CA LYS A 254 -10.74 21.63 -3.79
C LYS A 254 -10.19 20.59 -2.81
N GLY A 255 -8.88 20.46 -2.77
CA GLY A 255 -8.22 19.49 -1.89
C GLY A 255 -8.13 18.13 -2.55
N ILE A 256 -7.13 17.93 -3.42
CA ILE A 256 -6.99 16.72 -4.23
C ILE A 256 -5.71 15.98 -3.86
N ALA A 257 -5.86 14.69 -3.59
CA ALA A 257 -4.71 13.81 -3.44
C ALA A 257 -4.05 13.56 -4.80
N TYR A 258 -2.73 13.68 -4.89
CA TYR A 258 -1.97 13.54 -6.13
C TYR A 258 -0.74 12.64 -5.96
N GLY A 259 -0.18 12.21 -7.08
CA GLY A 259 1.05 11.43 -7.15
C GLY A 259 1.97 12.07 -8.18
N GLY A 260 2.93 11.32 -8.71
CA GLY A 260 3.92 11.84 -9.65
C GLY A 260 5.27 12.11 -8.98
N PRO A 261 6.21 12.78 -9.67
CA PRO A 261 7.60 12.89 -9.24
C PRO A 261 7.80 13.41 -7.82
N ASP A 262 7.09 14.47 -7.42
CA ASP A 262 7.17 15.02 -6.06
C ASP A 262 6.86 13.99 -4.97
N LEU A 263 5.98 13.02 -5.26
CA LEU A 263 5.65 11.95 -4.31
C LEU A 263 6.82 10.99 -4.13
N SER A 264 7.48 10.57 -5.22
CA SER A 264 8.69 9.73 -5.09
C SER A 264 9.83 10.50 -4.45
N ASP A 265 10.03 11.77 -4.82
CA ASP A 265 11.12 12.59 -4.29
C ASP A 265 11.01 12.71 -2.77
N ARG A 266 9.83 13.08 -2.28
CA ARG A 266 9.57 13.14 -0.84
C ARG A 266 9.72 11.79 -0.16
N ASN A 267 9.09 10.74 -0.71
CA ASN A 267 9.13 9.42 -0.09
C ASN A 267 10.57 8.88 0.00
N LEU A 268 11.37 8.99 -1.08
CA LEU A 268 12.76 8.52 -1.12
C LEU A 268 13.67 9.35 -0.22
N HIS A 269 13.44 10.66 -0.10
CA HIS A 269 14.19 11.54 0.80
C HIS A 269 13.97 11.13 2.26
N VAL A 270 12.72 11.00 2.70
CA VAL A 270 12.40 10.60 4.08
C VAL A 270 12.93 9.21 4.38
N MET A 271 12.73 8.23 3.48
CA MET A 271 13.20 6.87 3.71
C MET A 271 14.74 6.77 3.73
N ALA A 272 15.45 7.56 2.93
CA ALA A 272 16.91 7.63 3.01
C ALA A 272 17.40 8.25 4.34
N ALA A 273 16.69 9.24 4.88
CA ALA A 273 17.00 9.80 6.19
C ALA A 273 16.71 8.78 7.31
N PHE A 274 15.56 8.11 7.27
CA PHE A 274 15.19 7.11 8.27
C PHE A 274 16.11 5.88 8.26
N GLN A 275 16.54 5.43 7.07
CA GLN A 275 17.51 4.34 6.95
C GLN A 275 18.85 4.67 7.65
N LYS A 276 19.29 5.94 7.63
CA LYS A 276 20.48 6.38 8.37
C LYS A 276 20.27 6.33 9.88
N GLU A 277 19.07 6.66 10.36
CA GLU A 277 18.73 6.54 11.79
C GLU A 277 18.75 5.07 12.24
N LEU A 278 18.14 4.18 11.46
CA LEU A 278 18.15 2.74 11.74
C LEU A 278 19.57 2.17 11.73
N ALA A 279 20.41 2.59 10.77
CA ALA A 279 21.82 2.16 10.72
C ALA A 279 22.63 2.64 11.93
N ALA A 280 22.26 3.77 12.56
CA ALA A 280 22.88 4.25 13.80
C ALA A 280 22.38 3.51 15.06
N CYS A 281 21.28 2.76 14.95
CA CYS A 281 20.66 2.01 16.04
C CYS A 281 20.48 0.52 15.67
N PRO A 282 21.59 -0.26 15.57
CA PRO A 282 21.54 -1.64 15.06
C PRO A 282 20.74 -2.62 15.93
N GLU A 283 20.42 -2.26 17.17
CA GLU A 283 19.54 -3.04 18.04
C GLU A 283 18.06 -3.00 17.61
N GLN A 284 17.68 -2.00 16.80
CA GLN A 284 16.32 -1.82 16.30
C GLN A 284 16.16 -2.53 14.96
N SER A 285 15.51 -3.69 14.96
CA SER A 285 15.16 -4.37 13.71
C SER A 285 14.15 -3.55 12.92
N PRO A 286 14.42 -3.24 11.63
CA PRO A 286 13.47 -2.54 10.78
C PRO A 286 12.21 -3.39 10.57
N LEU A 287 11.05 -2.74 10.51
CA LEU A 287 9.83 -3.41 10.08
C LEU A 287 9.89 -3.67 8.57
N ASP A 288 9.33 -4.81 8.14
CA ASP A 288 9.10 -5.08 6.72
C ASP A 288 8.22 -3.98 6.11
N TRP A 289 8.51 -3.53 4.89
CA TRP A 289 7.72 -2.48 4.27
C TRP A 289 7.60 -2.57 2.75
N SER A 290 6.42 -2.12 2.29
CA SER A 290 6.07 -2.02 0.88
C SER A 290 6.16 -0.56 0.44
N ALA A 291 6.88 -0.30 -0.63
CA ALA A 291 6.97 1.04 -1.20
C ALA A 291 5.76 1.35 -2.08
N THR A 292 5.34 2.61 -2.07
CA THR A 292 4.40 3.16 -3.04
C THR A 292 4.77 4.61 -3.35
N GLY A 293 4.23 5.12 -4.45
CA GLY A 293 4.47 6.48 -4.91
C GLY A 293 5.36 6.55 -6.15
N ASN A 294 4.76 6.94 -7.27
CA ASN A 294 5.44 7.20 -8.55
C ASN A 294 6.43 6.11 -9.03
N ILE A 295 6.17 4.85 -8.70
CA ILE A 295 6.92 3.71 -9.26
C ILE A 295 6.42 3.50 -10.70
N THR A 296 7.13 4.11 -11.65
CA THR A 296 6.81 4.06 -13.10
C THR A 296 7.82 3.26 -13.92
N THR A 297 8.94 2.88 -13.32
CA THR A 297 10.01 2.11 -13.95
C THR A 297 10.58 1.07 -12.97
N GLY A 298 11.24 0.05 -13.50
CA GLY A 298 11.97 -0.91 -12.68
C GLY A 298 13.15 -0.27 -11.93
N LYS A 299 13.82 0.72 -12.55
CA LYS A 299 14.84 1.55 -11.91
C LYS A 299 14.31 2.24 -10.65
N MET A 300 13.17 2.92 -10.75
CA MET A 300 12.56 3.62 -9.61
C MET A 300 12.20 2.65 -8.48
N ALA A 301 11.71 1.44 -8.81
CA ALA A 301 11.46 0.43 -7.80
C ALA A 301 12.75 0.02 -7.06
N LEU A 302 13.89 -0.06 -7.75
CA LEU A 302 15.17 -0.38 -7.12
C LEU A 302 15.72 0.76 -6.26
N GLU A 303 15.39 2.03 -6.55
CA GLU A 303 15.66 3.13 -5.63
C GLU A 303 14.94 2.92 -4.29
N TYR A 304 13.68 2.47 -4.31
CA TYR A 304 12.98 2.08 -3.09
C TYR A 304 13.61 0.86 -2.42
N ALA A 305 14.02 -0.17 -3.19
CA ALA A 305 14.66 -1.36 -2.66
C ALA A 305 15.96 -1.04 -1.91
N LEU A 306 16.80 -0.15 -2.44
CA LEU A 306 18.05 0.30 -1.79
C LEU A 306 17.81 1.01 -0.44
N ARG A 307 16.57 1.47 -0.19
CA ARG A 307 16.13 2.06 1.08
C ARG A 307 15.40 1.06 1.97
N GLY A 308 15.44 -0.22 1.61
CA GLY A 308 14.93 -1.35 2.39
C GLY A 308 13.55 -1.87 1.99
N ALA A 309 12.92 -1.35 0.92
CA ALA A 309 11.58 -1.81 0.52
C ALA A 309 11.62 -3.25 0.00
N SER A 310 10.81 -4.13 0.59
CA SER A 310 10.73 -5.53 0.18
C SER A 310 9.83 -5.75 -1.03
N SER A 311 8.89 -4.83 -1.28
CA SER A 311 7.83 -4.96 -2.29
C SER A 311 7.33 -3.59 -2.76
N PHE A 312 6.57 -3.56 -3.86
CA PHE A 312 6.14 -2.33 -4.53
C PHE A 312 4.64 -2.34 -4.84
N GLN A 313 3.93 -1.26 -4.48
CA GLN A 313 2.52 -1.08 -4.79
C GLN A 313 2.29 -0.01 -5.85
N LEU A 314 1.64 -0.41 -6.94
CA LEU A 314 1.37 0.45 -8.08
C LEU A 314 -0.13 0.65 -8.26
N HIS A 315 -0.52 1.89 -8.58
CA HIS A 315 -1.91 2.25 -8.88
C HIS A 315 -2.00 3.09 -10.16
N THR A 316 -1.29 4.22 -10.22
CA THR A 316 -1.26 5.09 -11.41
C THR A 316 -0.68 4.37 -12.61
N PHE A 317 0.40 3.63 -12.40
CA PHE A 317 1.11 2.97 -13.50
C PHE A 317 0.26 1.92 -14.22
N PHE A 318 -0.70 1.26 -13.55
CA PHE A 318 -1.65 0.33 -14.18
C PHE A 318 -2.90 1.03 -14.76
N GLN A 319 -2.90 2.35 -14.89
CA GLN A 319 -3.99 3.11 -15.50
C GLN A 319 -3.55 3.95 -16.67
N LEU A 320 -2.24 3.96 -16.97
CA LEU A 320 -1.73 4.74 -18.08
C LEU A 320 -2.42 4.34 -19.39
N PRO A 321 -2.55 5.30 -20.33
CA PRO A 321 -3.00 5.00 -21.68
C PRO A 321 -2.19 3.86 -22.31
N ASN A 322 -2.84 3.05 -23.15
CA ASN A 322 -2.23 1.83 -23.69
C ASN A 322 -0.98 2.09 -24.56
N ASP A 323 -0.84 3.30 -25.10
CA ASP A 323 0.31 3.70 -25.91
C ASP A 323 1.58 3.92 -25.07
N GLN A 324 1.44 4.10 -23.76
CA GLN A 324 2.54 4.23 -22.79
C GLN A 324 3.25 2.91 -22.47
N TYR A 325 2.72 1.77 -22.92
CA TYR A 325 3.38 0.47 -22.75
C TYR A 325 3.88 -0.06 -24.10
N THR A 326 5.07 -0.64 -24.09
CA THR A 326 5.67 -1.26 -25.27
C THR A 326 4.90 -2.50 -25.72
N MET A 327 4.49 -3.35 -24.75
CA MET A 327 3.72 -4.55 -25.03
C MET A 327 2.30 -4.18 -25.53
N ARG A 328 1.93 -4.69 -26.72
CA ARG A 328 0.64 -4.35 -27.38
C ARG A 328 -0.51 -5.33 -27.13
N GLN A 329 -0.22 -6.49 -26.54
CA GLN A 329 -1.19 -7.55 -26.26
C GLN A 329 -1.32 -7.81 -24.74
N GLY A 330 -2.33 -8.58 -24.33
CA GLY A 330 -2.59 -8.89 -22.93
C GLY A 330 -3.32 -7.78 -22.16
N SER A 331 -3.64 -8.05 -20.89
CA SER A 331 -4.27 -7.11 -19.97
C SER A 331 -3.36 -5.92 -19.67
N ARG A 332 -3.93 -4.82 -19.17
CA ARG A 332 -3.14 -3.63 -18.81
C ARG A 332 -2.09 -3.93 -17.74
N THR A 333 -2.43 -4.78 -16.77
CA THR A 333 -1.48 -5.24 -15.74
C THR A 333 -0.33 -6.02 -16.35
N ALA A 334 -0.60 -6.95 -17.28
CA ALA A 334 0.45 -7.72 -17.96
C ALA A 334 1.40 -6.81 -18.77
N ARG A 335 0.85 -5.81 -19.47
CA ARG A 335 1.66 -4.81 -20.21
C ARG A 335 2.52 -3.97 -19.28
N GLY A 336 1.96 -3.52 -18.16
CA GLY A 336 2.70 -2.79 -17.14
C GLY A 336 3.83 -3.61 -16.54
N LEU A 337 3.57 -4.87 -16.17
CA LEU A 337 4.62 -5.75 -15.64
C LEU A 337 5.73 -6.00 -16.66
N HIS A 338 5.37 -6.21 -17.93
CA HIS A 338 6.35 -6.33 -19.00
C HIS A 338 7.24 -5.09 -19.09
N GLU A 339 6.64 -3.89 -19.06
CA GLU A 339 7.36 -2.62 -19.11
C GLU A 339 8.32 -2.47 -17.91
N LEU A 340 7.83 -2.72 -16.69
CA LEU A 340 8.62 -2.62 -15.46
C LEU A 340 9.82 -3.56 -15.46
N TYR A 341 9.68 -4.78 -15.97
CA TYR A 341 10.77 -5.75 -16.01
C TYR A 341 11.76 -5.50 -17.13
N PHE A 342 11.25 -5.25 -18.34
CA PHE A 342 12.01 -5.46 -19.57
C PHE A 342 12.32 -4.19 -20.34
N HIS A 343 11.90 -3.00 -19.89
CA HIS A 343 12.32 -1.76 -20.56
C HIS A 343 13.86 -1.71 -20.65
N PRO A 344 14.44 -1.47 -21.83
CA PRO A 344 15.87 -1.68 -22.07
C PRO A 344 16.77 -0.72 -21.28
N GLU A 345 16.26 0.43 -20.84
CA GLU A 345 17.06 1.45 -20.14
C GLU A 345 16.70 1.59 -18.66
N THR A 346 15.44 1.33 -18.32
CA THR A 346 14.86 1.60 -16.99
C THR A 346 14.15 0.39 -16.41
N GLY A 347 14.23 -0.77 -17.06
CA GLY A 347 13.64 -2.01 -16.61
C GLY A 347 14.35 -2.58 -15.38
N PHE A 348 13.61 -3.38 -14.63
CA PHE A 348 14.05 -3.93 -13.36
C PHE A 348 15.23 -4.89 -13.56
N LEU A 349 15.20 -5.72 -14.62
CA LEU A 349 16.24 -6.73 -14.83
C LEU A 349 17.60 -6.11 -15.16
N ILE A 350 17.64 -5.08 -16.01
CA ILE A 350 18.91 -4.43 -16.35
C ILE A 350 19.50 -3.70 -15.15
N TRP A 351 18.66 -3.06 -14.34
CA TRP A 351 19.12 -2.37 -13.13
C TRP A 351 19.49 -3.32 -11.99
N MET A 352 18.84 -4.47 -11.86
CA MET A 352 19.29 -5.55 -10.96
C MET A 352 20.72 -6.00 -11.31
N HIS A 353 21.04 -6.16 -12.60
CA HIS A 353 22.39 -6.48 -13.05
C HIS A 353 23.39 -5.37 -12.75
N ASP A 354 23.07 -4.12 -13.09
CA ASP A 354 23.94 -2.95 -12.81
C ASP A 354 24.24 -2.82 -11.31
N LEU A 355 23.21 -2.93 -10.45
CA LEU A 355 23.39 -2.87 -9.01
C LEU A 355 24.21 -4.05 -8.48
N ALA A 356 23.96 -5.28 -8.96
CA ALA A 356 24.77 -6.42 -8.57
C ALA A 356 26.25 -6.24 -8.89
N GLU A 357 26.58 -5.59 -10.01
CA GLU A 357 27.96 -5.26 -10.37
C GLU A 357 28.56 -4.18 -9.46
N ARG A 358 27.83 -3.08 -9.23
CA ARG A 358 28.29 -1.98 -8.38
C ARG A 358 28.48 -2.41 -6.92
N LEU A 359 27.59 -3.24 -6.42
CA LEU A 359 27.57 -3.76 -5.05
C LEU A 359 28.39 -5.05 -4.89
N LYS A 360 28.96 -5.59 -5.97
CA LYS A 360 29.74 -6.84 -5.99
C LYS A 360 28.97 -8.05 -5.42
N LEU A 361 27.68 -8.14 -5.75
CA LEU A 361 26.80 -9.23 -5.33
C LEU A 361 27.01 -10.50 -6.19
N PRO A 362 26.66 -11.69 -5.66
CA PRO A 362 26.63 -12.92 -6.45
C PRO A 362 25.74 -12.79 -7.68
N LYS A 363 26.20 -13.31 -8.83
CA LYS A 363 25.47 -13.20 -10.11
C LYS A 363 24.57 -14.41 -10.44
N GLU A 364 24.63 -15.49 -9.66
CA GLU A 364 23.94 -16.76 -9.96
C GLU A 364 23.28 -17.39 -8.71
N PRO A 365 22.00 -17.07 -8.42
CA PRO A 365 21.23 -15.98 -9.01
C PRO A 365 21.52 -14.64 -8.33
N ILE A 366 21.37 -13.54 -9.06
CA ILE A 366 21.21 -12.21 -8.45
C ILE A 366 19.88 -12.22 -7.69
N ARG A 367 19.92 -12.00 -6.37
CA ARG A 367 18.72 -11.99 -5.53
C ARG A 367 18.31 -10.56 -5.20
N LEU A 368 17.03 -10.23 -5.36
CA LEU A 368 16.50 -8.93 -4.92
C LEU A 368 16.78 -8.70 -3.42
N THR A 369 16.65 -9.75 -2.61
CA THR A 369 16.93 -9.71 -1.17
C THR A 369 18.39 -9.44 -0.80
N ALA A 370 19.31 -9.41 -1.76
CA ALA A 370 20.70 -9.01 -1.54
C ALA A 370 20.95 -7.52 -1.89
N ILE A 371 19.98 -6.86 -2.52
CA ILE A 371 19.99 -5.42 -2.82
C ILE A 371 19.23 -4.65 -1.74
N ILE A 372 18.13 -5.22 -1.24
CA ILE A 372 17.43 -4.79 -0.02
C ILE A 372 18.39 -4.96 1.16
#